data_AF-A0A3F3RR96-F1
#
_entry.id   AF-A0A3F3RR96-F1
#
_cell.length_a   1.000
_cell.length_b   1.000
_cell.length_c   1.000
_cell.angle_alpha   90.00
_cell.angle_beta   90.00
_cell.angle_gamma   90.00
#
_symmetry.space_group_name_H-M   'P 1'
#
loop_
_entity.id
_entity.type
_entity.pdbx_description
1 polymer ?
#
loop_
_entity_poly.entity_id
_entity_poly.type
_entity_poly.pdbx_seq_one_letter_code
_entity_poly.pdbx_strand_id
1 'polypeptide(L)'
;MSWPMCERVVCGSSQRSICPAILLLGGSRSTPRWRPAWTPGGPNDYALHTAVEPPPGQMDIIYNGTYDVVRPVYNELSNIFPDNWSHVGADEIQPNCFNFSSYVTDWFAQDPSRTYNDLAQYWVDHAVPIFQNHSASRRLVMWEDIVLSTEHAYDVPTNIVMQTWNSGLDYINQLTAKGYDVIVSSADFMYLDCGMGGFLTNDPRYDVMSNPDASTANFNYGGNGGSWCAPYKTWQRIYDYDFTQNLTVTQAQHIVGAEAPLWSEQVDDVTVSSQFWPRAAALAELVWSGNRDENGRKRTTLMTQRILNFREYLVANGVQAQALVPKYCVQRPHTCDLYLNQSAIQ
;
A
#
# COMPACT_ATOMS: atom_id res chain seq x y z
N MET A 1 10.82 9.14 -25.86
CA MET A 1 11.04 7.68 -25.94
C MET A 1 9.70 7.05 -26.26
N SER A 2 9.59 6.07 -27.16
CA SER A 2 8.34 5.33 -27.29
C SER A 2 8.24 4.32 -26.15
N TRP A 3 7.04 4.10 -25.60
CA TRP A 3 6.77 3.12 -24.53
C TRP A 3 5.89 1.96 -25.04
N PRO A 4 6.33 1.14 -26.02
CA PRO A 4 5.47 0.12 -26.65
C PRO A 4 4.96 -0.94 -25.67
N MET A 5 5.69 -1.18 -24.57
CA MET A 5 5.31 -2.14 -23.54
C MET A 5 4.16 -1.62 -22.68
N CYS A 6 4.16 -0.34 -22.31
CA CYS A 6 3.04 0.30 -21.60
C CYS A 6 1.78 0.31 -22.47
N GLU A 7 1.90 0.67 -23.75
CA GLU A 7 0.78 0.62 -24.70
C GLU A 7 0.18 -0.79 -24.81
N ARG A 8 1.01 -1.85 -24.84
CA ARG A 8 0.51 -3.23 -24.86
C ARG A 8 -0.20 -3.63 -23.56
N VAL A 9 0.27 -3.17 -22.40
CA VAL A 9 -0.40 -3.42 -21.11
C VAL A 9 -1.76 -2.71 -21.09
N VAL A 10 -1.82 -1.44 -21.48
CA VAL A 10 -3.05 -0.65 -21.55
C VAL A 10 -4.04 -1.21 -22.59
N CYS A 11 -3.57 -1.62 -23.77
CA CYS A 11 -4.43 -2.24 -24.78
C CYS A 11 -4.90 -3.65 -24.36
N GLY A 12 -4.04 -4.44 -23.73
CA GLY A 12 -4.40 -5.76 -23.20
C GLY A 12 -5.42 -5.68 -22.06
N SER A 13 -5.46 -4.54 -21.37
CA SER A 13 -6.45 -4.22 -20.34
C SER A 13 -7.60 -3.38 -20.85
N SER A 14 -7.84 -3.15 -22.15
CA SER A 14 -8.79 -2.14 -22.63
C SER A 14 -10.27 -2.34 -22.21
N GLN A 15 -10.59 -3.43 -21.51
CA GLN A 15 -11.87 -3.67 -20.81
C GLN A 15 -11.79 -3.55 -19.28
N ARG A 16 -10.67 -3.04 -18.73
CA ARG A 16 -10.32 -2.94 -17.30
C ARG A 16 -9.56 -1.63 -17.05
N SER A 17 -9.89 -0.93 -15.96
CA SER A 17 -9.17 0.29 -15.57
C SER A 17 -7.73 -0.01 -15.16
N ILE A 18 -6.79 0.86 -15.58
CA ILE A 18 -5.42 0.91 -15.07
C ILE A 18 -5.20 2.32 -14.54
N CYS A 19 -5.03 2.44 -13.23
CA CYS A 19 -4.60 3.67 -12.57
C CYS A 19 -3.07 3.66 -12.46
N PRO A 20 -2.33 4.58 -13.11
CA PRO A 20 -0.90 4.67 -12.93
C PRO A 20 -0.56 5.27 -11.57
N ALA A 21 0.50 4.76 -10.95
CA ALA A 21 1.09 5.33 -9.74
C ALA A 21 2.50 5.84 -10.01
N ILE A 22 2.79 7.06 -9.56
CA ILE A 22 4.15 7.62 -9.53
C ILE A 22 4.42 8.07 -8.09
N LEU A 23 5.43 7.48 -7.45
CA LEU A 23 5.86 7.86 -6.11
C LEU A 23 6.77 9.08 -6.21
N LEU A 24 6.30 10.24 -5.72
CA LEU A 24 7.00 11.51 -5.84
C LEU A 24 7.65 12.01 -4.53
N LEU A 25 7.38 11.37 -3.39
CA LEU A 25 8.01 11.67 -2.09
C LEU A 25 8.83 10.48 -1.57
N GLY A 26 8.29 9.64 -0.69
CA GLY A 26 9.00 8.56 0.03
C GLY A 26 9.72 7.51 -0.84
N GLY A 27 9.40 7.41 -2.13
CA GLY A 27 9.97 6.40 -3.06
C GLY A 27 10.75 6.95 -4.27
N SER A 28 11.23 8.20 -4.24
CA SER A 28 11.70 8.90 -5.46
C SER A 28 13.23 8.92 -5.65
N ARG A 29 13.84 7.80 -6.11
CA ARG A 29 15.31 7.73 -6.30
C ARG A 29 15.84 7.03 -7.55
N SER A 30 15.02 6.47 -8.43
CA SER A 30 15.53 5.66 -9.56
C SER A 30 16.25 6.45 -10.67
N THR A 31 16.25 7.80 -10.63
CA THR A 31 16.95 8.62 -11.63
C THR A 31 18.28 9.20 -11.11
N PRO A 32 19.37 9.24 -11.93
CA PRO A 32 20.73 9.57 -11.48
C PRO A 32 20.94 10.98 -10.91
N ARG A 33 19.92 11.85 -10.95
CA ARG A 33 20.01 13.26 -10.55
C ARG A 33 19.80 13.48 -9.05
N TRP A 34 19.32 12.47 -8.32
CA TRP A 34 19.02 12.53 -6.90
C TRP A 34 20.23 12.05 -6.10
N ARG A 35 20.79 12.93 -5.26
CA ARG A 35 22.06 12.69 -4.56
C ARG A 35 21.93 11.54 -3.55
N PRO A 36 23.01 10.76 -3.31
CA PRO A 36 23.01 9.78 -2.23
C PRO A 36 22.95 10.50 -0.88
N ALA A 37 21.83 10.35 -0.16
CA ALA A 37 21.81 10.53 1.28
C ALA A 37 22.25 9.19 1.90
N TRP A 38 23.56 8.99 2.07
CA TRP A 38 24.09 7.98 2.97
C TRP A 38 24.67 8.70 4.18
N THR A 39 24.21 8.31 5.37
CA THR A 39 24.75 8.81 6.63
C THR A 39 26.19 8.34 6.82
N PRO A 40 27.09 9.20 7.35
CA PRO A 40 28.32 8.73 7.98
C PRO A 40 27.94 7.98 9.27
N GLY A 41 27.80 6.65 9.19
CA GLY A 41 27.40 5.80 10.33
C GLY A 41 26.68 4.51 9.94
N GLY A 42 26.16 4.44 8.71
CA GLY A 42 25.42 3.28 8.21
C GLY A 42 23.95 3.24 8.67
N PRO A 43 23.18 2.22 8.26
CA PRO A 43 21.74 2.11 8.49
C PRO A 43 21.34 1.87 9.96
N ASN A 44 22.29 1.91 10.91
CA ASN A 44 22.10 1.46 12.29
C ASN A 44 21.91 2.59 13.32
N ASP A 45 22.05 3.86 12.92
CA ASP A 45 21.72 4.99 13.79
C ASP A 45 20.32 5.52 13.46
N TYR A 46 19.34 5.08 14.24
CA TYR A 46 17.93 5.43 14.04
C TYR A 46 17.70 6.95 14.12
N ALA A 47 18.50 7.70 14.88
CA ALA A 47 18.35 9.15 14.95
C ALA A 47 18.67 9.85 13.62
N LEU A 48 19.50 9.21 12.79
CA LEU A 48 19.98 9.74 11.51
C LEU A 48 19.32 9.07 10.29
N HIS A 49 18.36 8.17 10.47
CA HIS A 49 17.73 7.46 9.35
C HIS A 49 17.13 8.43 8.34
N THR A 50 17.25 8.14 7.05
CA THR A 50 16.75 8.99 5.95
C THR A 50 15.67 8.31 5.11
N ALA A 51 15.34 7.06 5.43
CA ALA A 51 14.31 6.23 4.81
C ALA A 51 13.94 5.09 5.75
N VAL A 52 12.72 4.58 5.60
CA VAL A 52 12.28 3.33 6.26
C VAL A 52 12.96 2.11 5.64
N GLU A 53 13.32 2.20 4.36
CA GLU A 53 13.99 1.14 3.61
C GLU A 53 15.04 1.66 2.61
N PRO A 54 16.04 0.85 2.25
CA PRO A 54 16.98 1.19 1.18
C PRO A 54 16.38 0.90 -0.21
N PRO A 55 16.75 1.68 -1.24
CA PRO A 55 17.64 2.84 -1.20
C PRO A 55 16.93 4.13 -0.76
N PRO A 56 17.53 4.99 0.09
CA PRO A 56 16.88 6.24 0.52
C PRO A 56 16.81 7.29 -0.59
N GLY A 57 15.79 8.14 -0.61
CA GLY A 57 15.79 9.34 -1.45
C GLY A 57 14.42 9.95 -1.63
N GLN A 58 14.37 11.28 -1.63
CA GLN A 58 13.16 12.06 -1.82
C GLN A 58 13.41 13.22 -2.77
N MET A 59 12.35 13.66 -3.47
CA MET A 59 12.40 14.87 -4.28
C MET A 59 12.72 16.09 -3.41
N ASP A 60 13.57 16.96 -3.93
CA ASP A 60 13.83 18.26 -3.31
C ASP A 60 12.63 19.17 -3.55
N ILE A 61 11.83 19.38 -2.51
CA ILE A 61 10.55 20.09 -2.55
C ILE A 61 10.75 21.60 -2.86
N ILE A 62 11.88 22.19 -2.46
CA ILE A 62 12.15 23.62 -2.59
C ILE A 62 12.88 23.94 -3.91
N TYR A 63 13.63 22.99 -4.45
CA TYR A 63 14.30 23.19 -5.72
C TYR A 63 13.29 23.34 -6.88
N ASN A 64 13.20 24.56 -7.45
CA ASN A 64 12.27 24.85 -8.56
C ASN A 64 12.38 23.87 -9.75
N GLY A 65 13.60 23.40 -10.05
CA GLY A 65 13.81 22.46 -11.16
C GLY A 65 13.18 21.08 -10.95
N THR A 66 12.73 20.75 -9.72
CA THR A 66 11.93 19.56 -9.44
C THR A 66 10.63 19.59 -10.23
N TYR A 67 9.88 20.69 -10.14
CA TYR A 67 8.57 20.81 -10.78
C TYR A 67 8.65 20.94 -12.31
N ASP A 68 9.78 21.46 -12.82
CA ASP A 68 10.09 21.48 -14.26
C ASP A 68 10.28 20.07 -14.84
N VAL A 69 10.66 19.09 -14.01
CA VAL A 69 10.78 17.68 -14.41
C VAL A 69 9.48 16.92 -14.14
N VAL A 70 8.85 17.14 -12.98
CA VAL A 70 7.62 16.44 -12.58
C VAL A 70 6.49 16.68 -13.59
N ARG A 71 6.29 17.93 -14.04
CA ARG A 71 5.22 18.30 -14.97
C ARG A 71 5.27 17.52 -16.31
N PRO A 72 6.36 17.56 -17.09
CA PRO A 72 6.41 16.83 -18.36
C PRO A 72 6.35 15.32 -18.17
N VAL A 73 6.98 14.76 -17.12
CA VAL A 73 6.93 13.31 -16.85
C VAL A 73 5.50 12.86 -16.53
N TYR A 74 4.81 13.58 -15.65
CA TYR A 74 3.41 13.28 -15.30
C TYR A 74 2.49 13.41 -16.53
N ASN A 75 2.68 14.44 -17.35
CA ASN A 75 1.89 14.63 -18.56
C ASN A 75 2.14 13.54 -19.62
N GLU A 76 3.40 13.13 -19.82
CA GLU A 76 3.73 12.04 -20.75
C GLU A 76 3.05 10.73 -20.33
N LEU A 77 3.13 10.38 -19.04
CA LEU A 77 2.47 9.17 -18.52
C LEU A 77 0.96 9.28 -18.58
N SER A 78 0.39 10.42 -18.18
CA SER A 78 -1.06 10.65 -18.21
C SER A 78 -1.65 10.60 -19.62
N ASN A 79 -0.87 10.87 -20.67
CA ASN A 79 -1.32 10.72 -22.06
C ASN A 79 -1.36 9.24 -22.52
N ILE A 80 -0.64 8.35 -21.84
CA ILE A 80 -0.59 6.91 -22.17
C ILE A 80 -1.68 6.14 -21.39
N PHE A 81 -1.98 6.57 -20.16
CA PHE A 81 -2.99 5.93 -19.31
C PHE A 81 -4.34 6.64 -19.47
N PRO A 82 -5.36 5.96 -20.04
CA PRO A 82 -6.64 6.59 -20.38
C PRO A 82 -7.56 6.80 -19.18
N ASP A 83 -7.24 6.25 -18.01
CA ASP A 83 -8.08 6.41 -16.83
C ASP A 83 -8.02 7.86 -16.31
N ASN A 84 -9.14 8.33 -15.81
CA ASN A 84 -9.26 9.67 -15.21
C ASN A 84 -8.62 9.72 -13.83
N TRP A 85 -8.34 8.59 -13.19
CA TRP A 85 -7.66 8.50 -11.91
C TRP A 85 -6.15 8.40 -12.12
N SER A 86 -5.38 9.08 -11.27
CA SER A 86 -3.92 8.95 -11.21
C SER A 86 -3.46 8.97 -9.77
N HIS A 87 -2.63 8.01 -9.40
CA HIS A 87 -2.03 7.95 -8.07
C HIS A 87 -0.70 8.71 -8.07
N VAL A 88 -0.51 9.66 -7.15
CA VAL A 88 0.68 10.53 -7.08
C VAL A 88 1.54 10.31 -5.83
N GLY A 89 1.23 9.26 -5.07
CA GLY A 89 2.05 8.77 -3.95
C GLY A 89 1.83 9.59 -2.69
N ALA A 90 2.92 10.15 -2.17
CA ALA A 90 3.00 10.98 -0.96
C ALA A 90 2.93 10.22 0.38
N ASP A 91 3.37 8.97 0.38
CA ASP A 91 3.68 8.15 1.54
C ASP A 91 5.05 8.47 2.16
N GLU A 92 5.16 8.21 3.46
CA GLU A 92 6.41 8.06 4.20
C GLU A 92 7.45 9.20 4.02
N ILE A 93 7.03 10.44 4.20
CA ILE A 93 7.94 11.61 4.15
C ILE A 93 8.97 11.52 5.30
N GLN A 94 10.25 11.54 4.95
CA GLN A 94 11.39 11.41 5.87
C GLN A 94 12.07 12.76 6.12
N PRO A 95 11.90 13.37 7.30
CA PRO A 95 12.48 14.68 7.63
C PRO A 95 13.99 14.75 7.37
N ASN A 96 14.72 13.76 7.88
CA ASN A 96 16.17 13.70 7.86
C ASN A 96 16.76 13.64 6.45
N CYS A 97 16.01 13.15 5.44
CA CYS A 97 16.46 13.15 4.06
C CYS A 97 16.69 14.59 3.54
N PHE A 98 15.89 15.55 4.01
CA PHE A 98 15.98 16.93 3.56
C PHE A 98 17.18 17.70 4.13
N ASN A 99 17.79 17.21 5.21
CA ASN A 99 19.05 17.78 5.76
C ASN A 99 20.21 17.72 4.76
N PHE A 100 20.10 16.90 3.70
CA PHE A 100 21.09 16.77 2.64
C PHE A 100 20.86 17.75 1.47
N SER A 101 19.74 18.49 1.47
CA SER A 101 19.46 19.55 0.48
C SER A 101 19.80 20.92 1.05
N SER A 102 20.73 21.63 0.41
CA SER A 102 21.00 23.02 0.74
C SER A 102 19.75 23.91 0.53
N TYR A 103 18.92 23.61 -0.47
CA TYR A 103 17.71 24.39 -0.76
C TYR A 103 16.71 24.32 0.40
N VAL A 104 16.46 23.11 0.91
CA VAL A 104 15.53 22.91 2.01
C VAL A 104 16.11 23.45 3.32
N THR A 105 17.40 23.21 3.61
CA THR A 105 18.03 23.75 4.82
C THR A 105 18.07 25.28 4.81
N ASP A 106 18.35 25.90 3.67
CA ASP A 106 18.33 27.37 3.53
C ASP A 106 16.90 27.91 3.66
N TRP A 107 15.88 27.18 3.19
CA TRP A 107 14.48 27.54 3.34
C TRP A 107 14.02 27.52 4.80
N PHE A 108 14.45 26.54 5.60
CA PHE A 108 14.24 26.54 7.05
C PHE A 108 15.04 27.64 7.75
N ALA A 109 16.28 27.91 7.32
CA ALA A 109 17.11 28.96 7.92
C ALA A 109 16.56 30.38 7.70
N GLN A 110 15.88 30.62 6.57
CA GLN A 110 15.24 31.90 6.26
C GLN A 110 14.06 32.23 7.19
N ASP A 111 13.37 31.22 7.69
CA ASP A 111 12.27 31.38 8.64
C ASP A 111 12.24 30.18 9.60
N PRO A 112 12.86 30.32 10.78
CA PRO A 112 12.97 29.25 11.77
C PRO A 112 11.63 28.80 12.39
N SER A 113 10.51 29.48 12.08
CA SER A 113 9.18 29.04 12.52
C SER A 113 8.61 27.91 11.65
N ARG A 114 9.18 27.69 10.45
CA ARG A 114 8.77 26.63 9.52
C ARG A 114 9.04 25.24 10.08
N THR A 115 8.14 24.33 9.79
CA THR A 115 8.15 22.93 10.18
C THR A 115 8.10 22.02 8.94
N TYR A 116 8.24 20.71 9.13
CA TYR A 116 8.09 19.75 8.02
C TYR A 116 6.64 19.69 7.50
N ASN A 117 5.64 20.07 8.30
CA ASN A 117 4.27 20.22 7.85
C ASN A 117 4.12 21.39 6.85
N ASP A 118 4.85 22.49 7.06
CA ASP A 118 4.93 23.58 6.09
C ASP A 118 5.62 23.14 4.78
N LEU A 119 6.65 22.29 4.88
CA LEU A 119 7.33 21.73 3.72
C LEU A 119 6.41 20.78 2.93
N ALA A 120 5.64 19.92 3.62
CA ALA A 120 4.63 19.06 3.01
C ALA A 120 3.53 19.89 2.34
N GLN A 121 3.06 20.96 2.98
CA GLN A 121 2.10 21.90 2.39
C GLN A 121 2.67 22.57 1.13
N TYR A 122 3.94 22.99 1.17
CA TYR A 122 4.59 23.58 0.00
C TYR A 122 4.55 22.61 -1.20
N TRP A 123 4.82 21.32 -0.99
CA TRP A 123 4.68 20.32 -2.04
C TRP A 123 3.24 20.22 -2.56
N VAL A 124 2.24 20.16 -1.67
CA VAL A 124 0.82 20.11 -2.05
C VAL A 124 0.45 21.31 -2.93
N ASP A 125 0.80 22.52 -2.50
CA ASP A 125 0.47 23.78 -3.18
C ASP A 125 1.11 23.90 -4.57
N HIS A 126 2.27 23.28 -4.79
CA HIS A 126 3.01 23.38 -6.05
C HIS A 126 2.79 22.18 -6.98
N ALA A 127 2.63 20.97 -6.43
CA ALA A 127 2.51 19.74 -7.19
C ALA A 127 1.04 19.43 -7.57
N VAL A 128 0.08 19.58 -6.64
CA VAL A 128 -1.33 19.25 -6.91
C VAL A 128 -1.89 20.03 -8.11
N PRO A 129 -1.65 21.35 -8.25
CA PRO A 129 -2.11 22.08 -9.43
C PRO A 129 -1.49 21.56 -10.73
N ILE A 130 -0.26 21.05 -10.72
CA ILE A 130 0.35 20.44 -11.91
C ILE A 130 -0.46 19.21 -12.32
N PHE A 131 -0.82 18.36 -11.36
CA PHE A 131 -1.51 17.11 -11.63
C PHE A 131 -2.97 17.31 -12.04
N GLN A 132 -3.69 18.17 -11.33
CA GLN A 132 -5.11 18.44 -11.59
C GLN A 132 -5.33 19.16 -12.93
N ASN A 133 -4.42 20.05 -13.33
CA ASN A 133 -4.56 20.80 -14.59
C ASN A 133 -4.37 19.96 -15.86
N HIS A 134 -4.06 18.67 -15.75
CA HIS A 134 -3.91 17.80 -16.91
C HIS A 134 -5.24 17.57 -17.66
N SER A 135 -6.35 17.42 -16.95
CA SER A 135 -7.70 17.27 -17.54
C SER A 135 -8.77 17.69 -16.53
N ALA A 136 -9.89 18.25 -17.01
CA ALA A 136 -11.03 18.63 -16.18
C ALA A 136 -11.67 17.43 -15.44
N SER A 137 -11.50 16.21 -15.95
CA SER A 137 -11.97 14.96 -15.33
C SER A 137 -10.93 14.30 -14.43
N ARG A 138 -9.71 14.85 -14.32
CA ARG A 138 -8.61 14.23 -13.57
C ARG A 138 -8.97 14.14 -12.09
N ARG A 139 -8.88 12.93 -11.55
CA ARG A 139 -9.02 12.64 -10.12
C ARG A 139 -7.71 12.08 -9.60
N LEU A 140 -7.27 12.56 -8.44
CA LEU A 140 -6.01 12.13 -7.86
C LEU A 140 -6.25 11.14 -6.73
N VAL A 141 -5.30 10.23 -6.55
CA VAL A 141 -5.18 9.37 -5.38
C VAL A 141 -3.83 9.66 -4.71
N MET A 142 -3.82 9.74 -3.39
CA MET A 142 -2.61 9.84 -2.58
C MET A 142 -2.70 8.88 -1.40
N TRP A 143 -1.56 8.47 -0.88
CA TRP A 143 -1.51 7.78 0.41
C TRP A 143 -1.93 8.73 1.54
N GLU A 144 -2.54 8.16 2.58
CA GLU A 144 -3.10 8.91 3.71
C GLU A 144 -2.07 9.73 4.50
N ASP A 145 -0.78 9.40 4.41
CA ASP A 145 0.32 10.03 5.13
C ASP A 145 0.31 11.55 4.96
N ILE A 146 -0.01 12.04 3.76
CA ILE A 146 -0.05 13.48 3.46
C ILE A 146 -1.10 14.23 4.29
N VAL A 147 -2.07 13.51 4.89
CA VAL A 147 -3.13 14.05 5.76
C VAL A 147 -2.96 13.64 7.22
N LEU A 148 -2.46 12.43 7.50
CA LEU A 148 -2.51 11.82 8.84
C LEU A 148 -1.15 11.53 9.49
N SER A 149 -0.04 11.55 8.75
CA SER A 149 1.28 11.30 9.32
C SER A 149 1.72 12.44 10.26
N THR A 150 2.86 12.28 10.95
CA THR A 150 3.43 13.37 11.75
C THR A 150 3.80 14.56 10.86
N GLU A 151 4.39 14.30 9.70
CA GLU A 151 4.77 15.28 8.67
C GLU A 151 3.69 15.44 7.57
N HIS A 152 2.44 15.64 7.97
CA HIS A 152 1.32 15.92 7.05
C HIS A 152 1.27 17.38 6.57
N ALA A 153 0.60 17.61 5.45
CA ALA A 153 0.21 18.94 4.99
C ALA A 153 -1.06 19.42 5.72
N TYR A 154 -1.18 20.72 5.97
CA TYR A 154 -2.30 21.29 6.75
C TYR A 154 -3.64 21.26 6.00
N ASP A 155 -3.62 21.54 4.70
CA ASP A 155 -4.78 21.64 3.83
C ASP A 155 -4.54 20.86 2.54
N VAL A 156 -5.12 19.66 2.49
CA VAL A 156 -5.13 18.80 1.31
C VAL A 156 -6.54 18.85 0.71
N PRO A 157 -6.70 19.12 -0.60
CA PRO A 157 -8.02 19.17 -1.21
C PRO A 157 -8.81 17.86 -1.05
N THR A 158 -10.04 17.94 -0.53
CA THR A 158 -10.90 16.77 -0.28
C THR A 158 -11.39 16.06 -1.55
N ASN A 159 -11.13 16.63 -2.74
CA ASN A 159 -11.36 15.96 -4.02
C ASN A 159 -10.28 14.91 -4.37
N ILE A 160 -9.16 14.88 -3.63
CA ILE A 160 -8.14 13.84 -3.72
C ILE A 160 -8.60 12.64 -2.89
N VAL A 161 -8.56 11.45 -3.49
CA VAL A 161 -8.90 10.19 -2.82
C VAL A 161 -7.73 9.74 -1.95
N MET A 162 -8.01 9.36 -0.72
CA MET A 162 -7.00 8.87 0.22
C MET A 162 -6.96 7.34 0.20
N GLN A 163 -5.79 6.76 -0.08
CA GLN A 163 -5.55 5.33 0.09
C GLN A 163 -4.99 5.09 1.50
N THR A 164 -5.74 4.36 2.31
CA THR A 164 -5.43 4.15 3.74
C THR A 164 -4.82 2.79 3.98
N TRP A 165 -3.74 2.73 4.75
CA TRP A 165 -2.97 1.50 4.95
C TRP A 165 -2.57 1.25 6.42
N ASN A 166 -2.52 2.28 7.26
CA ASN A 166 -2.22 2.17 8.69
C ASN A 166 -3.47 2.19 9.56
N SER A 167 -3.34 1.66 10.78
CA SER A 167 -4.34 1.74 11.87
C SER A 167 -5.76 1.25 11.55
N GLY A 168 -5.97 0.61 10.40
CA GLY A 168 -7.22 -0.03 10.01
C GLY A 168 -8.45 0.90 10.10
N LEU A 169 -9.44 0.49 10.88
CA LEU A 169 -10.70 1.22 11.01
C LEU A 169 -10.54 2.64 11.58
N ASP A 170 -9.49 2.88 12.36
CA ASP A 170 -9.27 4.18 12.99
C ASP A 170 -8.97 5.25 11.93
N TYR A 171 -7.98 5.02 11.07
CA TYR A 171 -7.63 5.98 10.02
C TYR A 171 -8.71 6.07 8.94
N ILE A 172 -9.39 4.96 8.60
CA ILE A 172 -10.60 4.99 7.77
C ILE A 172 -11.64 5.95 8.36
N ASN A 173 -11.93 5.85 9.66
CA ASN A 173 -12.91 6.71 10.33
C ASN A 173 -12.47 8.18 10.29
N GLN A 174 -11.20 8.47 10.58
CA GLN A 174 -10.66 9.83 10.59
C GLN A 174 -10.73 10.49 9.21
N LEU A 175 -10.33 9.79 8.14
CA LEU A 175 -10.35 10.32 6.77
C LEU A 175 -11.77 10.57 6.28
N THR A 176 -12.66 9.59 6.47
CA THR A 176 -14.07 9.73 6.07
C THR A 176 -14.80 10.79 6.90
N ALA A 177 -14.45 10.99 8.17
CA ALA A 177 -14.98 12.08 9.00
C ALA A 177 -14.52 13.47 8.51
N LYS A 178 -13.33 13.57 7.93
CA LYS A 178 -12.80 14.78 7.28
C LYS A 178 -13.38 15.01 5.87
N GLY A 179 -14.20 14.09 5.36
CA GLY A 179 -14.89 14.21 4.07
C GLY A 179 -14.08 13.77 2.86
N TYR A 180 -12.99 13.02 3.06
CA TYR A 180 -12.24 12.40 1.97
C TYR A 180 -12.93 11.11 1.51
N ASP A 181 -12.91 10.88 0.20
CA ASP A 181 -13.17 9.55 -0.34
C ASP A 181 -11.95 8.64 -0.09
N VAL A 182 -12.20 7.38 0.22
CA VAL A 182 -11.19 6.44 0.73
C VAL A 182 -11.13 5.13 -0.06
N ILE A 183 -9.93 4.75 -0.49
CA ILE A 183 -9.58 3.39 -0.92
C ILE A 183 -8.99 2.66 0.28
N VAL A 184 -9.61 1.56 0.68
CA VAL A 184 -9.13 0.75 1.82
C VAL A 184 -8.00 -0.16 1.38
N SER A 185 -6.84 -0.04 2.03
CA SER A 185 -5.66 -0.89 1.81
C SER A 185 -4.99 -1.31 3.13
N SER A 186 -5.71 -1.33 4.25
CA SER A 186 -5.20 -1.60 5.59
C SER A 186 -4.24 -2.80 5.67
N ALA A 187 -2.98 -2.54 6.02
CA ALA A 187 -1.89 -3.51 6.01
C ALA A 187 -2.19 -4.72 6.90
N ASP A 188 -2.85 -4.53 8.04
CA ASP A 188 -3.26 -5.60 8.96
C ASP A 188 -4.18 -6.67 8.36
N PHE A 189 -4.78 -6.39 7.19
CA PHE A 189 -5.74 -7.27 6.54
C PHE A 189 -5.34 -7.68 5.12
N MET A 190 -4.77 -6.77 4.31
CA MET A 190 -4.68 -7.00 2.86
C MET A 190 -3.35 -6.67 2.17
N TYR A 191 -2.28 -6.34 2.91
CA TYR A 191 -0.93 -6.31 2.33
C TYR A 191 -0.46 -7.75 2.04
N LEU A 192 -0.23 -8.04 0.76
CA LEU A 192 -0.01 -9.41 0.29
C LEU A 192 1.45 -9.88 0.47
N ASP A 193 2.38 -8.96 0.63
CA ASP A 193 3.83 -9.16 0.82
C ASP A 193 4.22 -9.59 2.25
N CYS A 194 3.37 -9.32 3.25
CA CYS A 194 3.69 -9.56 4.65
C CYS A 194 3.99 -11.03 4.98
N GLY A 195 4.85 -11.24 5.99
CA GLY A 195 5.13 -12.57 6.55
C GLY A 195 6.23 -13.37 5.85
N MET A 196 7.01 -12.74 4.97
CA MET A 196 8.20 -13.33 4.33
C MET A 196 9.52 -13.01 5.06
N GLY A 197 9.45 -12.45 6.27
CA GLY A 197 10.60 -11.89 6.96
C GLY A 197 11.09 -10.58 6.34
N GLY A 198 12.23 -10.07 6.81
CA GLY A 198 12.85 -8.85 6.31
C GLY A 198 13.82 -9.16 5.16
N PHE A 199 13.94 -8.23 4.20
CA PHE A 199 14.86 -8.38 3.06
C PHE A 199 16.24 -7.75 3.30
N LEU A 200 16.40 -6.99 4.39
CA LEU A 200 17.66 -6.33 4.73
C LEU A 200 18.77 -7.38 4.97
N THR A 201 19.94 -7.14 4.38
CA THR A 201 21.11 -8.01 4.53
C THR A 201 21.96 -7.65 5.75
N ASN A 202 22.83 -8.57 6.19
CA ASN A 202 23.70 -8.38 7.37
C ASN A 202 22.89 -8.03 8.63
N ASP A 203 21.81 -8.78 8.85
CA ASP A 203 20.88 -8.56 9.94
C ASP A 203 21.15 -9.55 11.10
N PRO A 204 21.75 -9.10 12.21
CA PRO A 204 22.07 -9.97 13.34
C PRO A 204 20.84 -10.37 14.16
N ARG A 205 19.66 -9.79 13.91
CA ARG A 205 18.43 -10.16 14.63
C ARG A 205 18.05 -11.62 14.40
N TYR A 206 18.48 -12.20 13.27
CA TYR A 206 18.29 -13.61 12.96
C TYR A 206 19.25 -14.56 13.71
N ASP A 207 20.37 -14.06 14.21
CA ASP A 207 21.43 -14.88 14.84
C ASP A 207 21.12 -15.17 16.33
N VAL A 208 20.02 -15.89 16.57
CA VAL A 208 19.58 -16.29 17.91
C VAL A 208 19.34 -17.80 17.94
N MET A 209 20.23 -18.54 18.60
CA MET A 209 20.26 -20.02 18.55
C MET A 209 19.23 -20.72 19.45
N SER A 210 18.60 -20.00 20.37
CA SER A 210 17.60 -20.54 21.30
C SER A 210 16.58 -19.48 21.66
N ASN A 211 15.32 -19.89 21.89
CA ASN A 211 14.26 -18.96 22.24
C ASN A 211 14.61 -18.16 23.51
N PRO A 212 14.82 -16.82 23.41
CA PRO A 212 15.25 -16.01 24.53
C PRO A 212 14.14 -15.82 25.57
N ASP A 213 12.87 -15.90 25.14
CA ASP A 213 11.70 -15.84 26.02
C ASP A 213 10.56 -16.67 25.42
N ALA A 214 10.30 -17.85 26.01
CA ALA A 214 9.22 -18.73 25.57
C ALA A 214 7.82 -18.25 25.99
N SER A 215 7.72 -17.23 26.85
CA SER A 215 6.43 -16.71 27.33
C SER A 215 5.82 -15.66 26.39
N THR A 216 6.63 -15.04 25.53
CA THR A 216 6.19 -14.00 24.60
C THR A 216 6.67 -14.28 23.19
N ALA A 217 5.81 -13.99 22.21
CA ALA A 217 6.21 -14.02 20.80
C ALA A 217 7.31 -12.96 20.57
N ASN A 218 8.42 -13.38 19.97
CA ASN A 218 9.58 -12.53 19.72
C ASN A 218 10.11 -12.74 18.29
N PHE A 219 11.11 -11.94 17.89
CA PHE A 219 11.56 -11.82 16.50
C PHE A 219 11.68 -13.15 15.74
N ASN A 220 12.39 -14.15 16.30
CA ASN A 220 12.60 -15.46 15.66
C ASN A 220 11.61 -16.55 16.10
N TYR A 221 10.87 -16.33 17.20
CA TYR A 221 10.01 -17.33 17.81
C TYR A 221 8.60 -16.78 18.01
N GLY A 222 7.74 -17.02 17.01
CA GLY A 222 6.32 -16.64 17.01
C GLY A 222 6.02 -15.18 16.68
N GLY A 223 7.03 -14.32 16.55
CA GLY A 223 6.90 -12.91 16.15
C GLY A 223 6.98 -12.69 14.64
N ASN A 224 7.50 -11.53 14.27
CA ASN A 224 7.40 -11.00 12.90
C ASN A 224 8.51 -11.45 11.92
N GLY A 225 9.62 -12.01 12.43
CA GLY A 225 10.75 -12.43 11.60
C GLY A 225 11.36 -11.34 10.72
N GLY A 226 11.19 -10.06 11.07
CA GLY A 226 11.69 -8.92 10.30
C GLY A 226 10.74 -8.35 9.25
N SER A 227 9.56 -8.95 9.00
CA SER A 227 8.51 -8.32 8.19
C SER A 227 7.67 -7.40 9.07
N TRP A 228 7.69 -6.09 8.84
CA TRP A 228 7.05 -5.11 9.72
C TRP A 228 5.54 -5.32 9.83
N CYS A 229 4.88 -5.75 8.76
CA CYS A 229 3.45 -6.00 8.69
C CYS A 229 3.06 -7.47 8.90
N ALA A 230 3.96 -8.32 9.42
CA ALA A 230 3.64 -9.72 9.74
C ALA A 230 2.38 -9.85 10.63
N PRO A 231 1.65 -10.97 10.59
CA PRO A 231 1.93 -12.19 9.84
C PRO A 231 1.45 -12.13 8.38
N TYR A 232 1.72 -13.20 7.63
CA TYR A 232 1.12 -13.44 6.31
C TYR A 232 -0.41 -13.35 6.37
N LYS A 233 -1.00 -12.55 5.46
CA LYS A 233 -2.45 -12.37 5.40
C LYS A 233 -3.05 -13.53 4.63
N THR A 234 -3.74 -14.42 5.34
CA THR A 234 -4.47 -15.54 4.72
C THR A 234 -5.70 -15.02 3.98
N TRP A 235 -6.26 -15.84 3.08
CA TRP A 235 -7.50 -15.50 2.38
C TRP A 235 -8.66 -15.23 3.36
N GLN A 236 -8.69 -15.93 4.51
CA GLN A 236 -9.70 -15.71 5.56
C GLN A 236 -9.51 -14.34 6.20
N ARG A 237 -8.26 -13.97 6.56
CA ARG A 237 -7.96 -12.66 7.14
C ARG A 237 -8.42 -11.51 6.24
N ILE A 238 -8.20 -11.64 4.93
CA ILE A 238 -8.65 -10.66 3.93
C ILE A 238 -10.19 -10.62 3.88
N TYR A 239 -10.83 -11.78 3.74
CA TYR A 239 -12.29 -11.87 3.56
C TYR A 239 -13.09 -11.43 4.80
N ASP A 240 -12.53 -11.64 6.00
CA ASP A 240 -13.18 -11.32 7.27
C ASP A 240 -13.16 -9.82 7.60
N TYR A 241 -12.53 -8.98 6.77
CA TYR A 241 -12.38 -7.56 7.07
C TYR A 241 -13.66 -6.75 6.84
N ASP A 242 -14.35 -6.41 7.93
CA ASP A 242 -15.48 -5.48 7.91
C ASP A 242 -14.98 -4.03 7.96
N PHE A 243 -14.43 -3.52 6.86
CA PHE A 243 -13.79 -2.19 6.83
C PHE A 243 -14.75 -1.00 7.00
N THR A 244 -16.07 -1.22 7.01
CA THR A 244 -17.08 -0.20 7.34
C THR A 244 -17.63 -0.32 8.77
N GLN A 245 -17.08 -1.21 9.59
CA GLN A 245 -17.52 -1.41 10.96
C GLN A 245 -17.38 -0.11 11.77
N ASN A 246 -18.42 0.24 12.53
CA ASN A 246 -18.52 1.45 13.36
C ASN A 246 -18.46 2.79 12.60
N LEU A 247 -18.51 2.78 11.26
CA LEU A 247 -18.70 4.00 10.49
C LEU A 247 -20.18 4.41 10.50
N THR A 248 -20.44 5.71 10.47
CA THR A 248 -21.78 6.22 10.17
C THR A 248 -22.15 5.94 8.71
N VAL A 249 -23.45 6.01 8.37
CA VAL A 249 -23.92 5.83 6.98
C VAL A 249 -23.23 6.81 6.03
N THR A 250 -23.05 8.07 6.46
CA THR A 250 -22.36 9.09 5.66
C THR A 250 -20.87 8.79 5.48
N GLN A 251 -20.17 8.35 6.54
CA GLN A 251 -18.77 7.94 6.42
C GLN A 251 -18.60 6.71 5.51
N ALA A 252 -19.50 5.74 5.61
CA ALA A 252 -19.45 4.54 4.77
C ALA A 252 -19.63 4.87 3.27
N GLN A 253 -20.34 5.94 2.93
CA GLN A 253 -20.50 6.40 1.54
C GLN A 253 -19.21 6.96 0.93
N HIS A 254 -18.26 7.39 1.76
CA HIS A 254 -16.95 7.84 1.30
C HIS A 254 -16.01 6.68 0.94
N ILE A 255 -16.35 5.43 1.30
CA ILE A 255 -15.55 4.27 0.89
C ILE A 255 -15.83 3.96 -0.57
N VAL A 256 -14.85 4.20 -1.44
CA VAL A 256 -14.97 4.00 -2.90
C VAL A 256 -14.53 2.60 -3.36
N GLY A 257 -13.87 1.85 -2.50
CA GLY A 257 -13.41 0.49 -2.77
C GLY A 257 -12.27 0.06 -1.86
N ALA A 258 -11.59 -1.01 -2.25
CA ALA A 258 -10.40 -1.50 -1.58
C ALA A 258 -9.40 -2.03 -2.60
N GLU A 259 -8.12 -1.97 -2.24
CA GLU A 259 -7.00 -2.46 -3.04
C GLU A 259 -6.07 -3.25 -2.13
N ALA A 260 -5.66 -4.45 -2.56
CA ALA A 260 -4.67 -5.28 -1.86
C ALA A 260 -3.29 -5.09 -2.50
N PRO A 261 -2.41 -4.29 -1.90
CA PRO A 261 -1.07 -4.07 -2.46
C PRO A 261 -0.24 -5.35 -2.37
N LEU A 262 0.62 -5.53 -3.36
CA LEU A 262 1.72 -6.48 -3.30
C LEU A 262 3.01 -5.69 -3.50
N TRP A 263 3.61 -5.26 -2.38
CA TRP A 263 4.94 -4.69 -2.39
C TRP A 263 5.97 -5.73 -2.88
N SER A 264 7.03 -5.25 -3.52
CA SER A 264 7.82 -6.06 -4.45
C SER A 264 9.29 -6.21 -4.06
N GLU A 265 9.63 -5.99 -2.79
CA GLU A 265 11.00 -6.16 -2.27
C GLU A 265 11.48 -7.61 -2.44
N GLN A 266 10.55 -8.56 -2.38
CA GLN A 266 10.78 -10.01 -2.55
C GLN A 266 9.85 -10.62 -3.61
N VAL A 267 9.40 -9.83 -4.59
CA VAL A 267 8.47 -10.27 -5.63
C VAL A 267 9.00 -9.95 -7.01
N ASP A 268 8.99 -10.96 -7.89
CA ASP A 268 9.30 -10.83 -9.31
C ASP A 268 8.36 -11.73 -10.13
N ASP A 269 8.65 -11.90 -11.41
CA ASP A 269 7.89 -12.75 -12.34
C ASP A 269 7.68 -14.19 -11.84
N VAL A 270 8.59 -14.72 -11.01
CA VAL A 270 8.52 -16.09 -10.48
C VAL A 270 7.44 -16.19 -9.41
N THR A 271 7.29 -15.18 -8.55
CA THR A 271 6.45 -15.27 -7.35
C THR A 271 5.16 -14.47 -7.45
N VAL A 272 5.10 -13.43 -8.29
CA VAL A 272 3.98 -12.46 -8.38
C VAL A 272 2.61 -13.12 -8.45
N SER A 273 2.44 -14.13 -9.31
CA SER A 273 1.16 -14.82 -9.49
C SER A 273 0.74 -15.59 -8.23
N SER A 274 1.69 -16.26 -7.58
CA SER A 274 1.42 -17.09 -6.41
C SER A 274 1.17 -16.24 -5.16
N GLN A 275 1.75 -15.05 -5.09
CA GLN A 275 1.51 -14.11 -4.01
C GLN A 275 0.13 -13.45 -4.16
N PHE A 276 -0.23 -12.98 -5.36
CA PHE A 276 -1.55 -12.43 -5.59
C PHE A 276 -2.66 -13.47 -5.42
N TRP A 277 -2.52 -14.63 -6.06
CA TRP A 277 -3.61 -15.57 -6.22
C TRP A 277 -3.45 -16.81 -5.35
N PRO A 278 -4.53 -17.29 -4.69
CA PRO A 278 -5.92 -16.86 -4.84
C PRO A 278 -6.38 -15.81 -3.82
N ARG A 279 -5.48 -15.23 -3.01
CA ARG A 279 -5.83 -14.27 -1.94
C ARG A 279 -6.58 -13.04 -2.47
N ALA A 280 -6.17 -12.50 -3.61
CA ALA A 280 -6.86 -11.40 -4.27
C ALA A 280 -8.33 -11.74 -4.63
N ALA A 281 -8.66 -13.02 -4.86
CA ALA A 281 -10.04 -13.45 -5.11
C ALA A 281 -10.94 -13.33 -3.87
N ALA A 282 -10.36 -13.42 -2.66
CA ALA A 282 -11.09 -13.16 -1.42
C ALA A 282 -11.48 -11.69 -1.30
N LEU A 283 -10.54 -10.77 -1.58
CA LEU A 283 -10.85 -9.34 -1.63
C LEU A 283 -11.88 -9.03 -2.73
N ALA A 284 -11.73 -9.65 -3.91
CA ALA A 284 -12.64 -9.44 -5.03
C ALA A 284 -14.10 -9.75 -4.65
N GLU A 285 -14.36 -10.87 -3.97
CA GLU A 285 -15.72 -11.18 -3.53
C GLU A 285 -16.20 -10.25 -2.40
N LEU A 286 -15.31 -9.87 -1.48
CA LEU A 286 -15.60 -8.94 -0.39
C LEU A 286 -16.10 -7.58 -0.92
N VAL A 287 -15.43 -6.98 -1.90
CA VAL A 287 -15.86 -5.68 -2.47
C VAL A 287 -16.97 -5.81 -3.52
N TRP A 288 -17.17 -7.00 -4.10
CA TRP A 288 -18.22 -7.23 -5.10
C TRP A 288 -19.59 -7.53 -4.47
N SER A 289 -19.62 -8.42 -3.47
CA SER A 289 -20.88 -8.91 -2.88
C SER A 289 -20.84 -9.06 -1.37
N GLY A 290 -19.77 -8.62 -0.72
CA GLY A 290 -19.61 -8.68 0.73
C GLY A 290 -19.28 -10.07 1.27
N ASN A 291 -18.95 -10.09 2.55
CA ASN A 291 -18.64 -11.30 3.32
C ASN A 291 -19.84 -11.83 4.12
N ARG A 292 -21.06 -11.35 3.85
CA ARG A 292 -22.28 -11.71 4.61
C ARG A 292 -23.25 -12.55 3.78
N ASP A 293 -23.98 -13.45 4.44
CA ASP A 293 -25.10 -14.19 3.86
C ASP A 293 -26.39 -13.34 3.83
N GLU A 294 -27.48 -13.93 3.34
CA GLU A 294 -28.81 -13.30 3.28
C GLU A 294 -29.35 -12.89 4.66
N ASN A 295 -28.82 -13.48 5.74
CA ASN A 295 -29.20 -13.20 7.12
C ASN A 295 -28.25 -12.19 7.80
N GLY A 296 -27.28 -11.63 7.05
CA GLY A 296 -26.28 -10.69 7.58
C GLY A 296 -25.15 -11.33 8.38
N ARG A 297 -25.03 -12.66 8.40
CA ARG A 297 -23.97 -13.39 9.12
C ARG A 297 -22.72 -13.53 8.25
N LYS A 298 -21.52 -13.50 8.84
CA LYS A 298 -20.29 -13.79 8.09
C LYS A 298 -20.35 -15.18 7.47
N ARG A 299 -20.06 -15.27 6.18
CA ARG A 299 -20.13 -16.50 5.37
C ARG A 299 -18.78 -17.04 4.95
N THR A 300 -17.74 -16.79 5.74
CA THR A 300 -16.36 -17.21 5.46
C THR A 300 -16.24 -18.73 5.31
N THR A 301 -16.97 -19.52 6.11
CA THR A 301 -17.00 -20.98 5.93
C THR A 301 -17.58 -21.40 4.57
N LEU A 302 -18.60 -20.68 4.06
CA LEU A 302 -19.14 -20.95 2.73
C LEU A 302 -18.13 -20.58 1.63
N MET A 303 -17.29 -19.57 1.88
CA MET A 303 -16.22 -19.15 0.96
C MET A 303 -15.15 -20.22 0.78
N THR A 304 -14.92 -21.07 1.79
CA THR A 304 -13.91 -22.14 1.73
C THR A 304 -14.01 -22.96 0.45
N GLN A 305 -15.14 -23.59 0.14
CA GLN A 305 -15.24 -24.41 -1.07
C GLN A 305 -15.23 -23.58 -2.36
N ARG A 306 -15.75 -22.34 -2.34
CA ARG A 306 -15.72 -21.46 -3.52
C ARG A 306 -14.29 -21.07 -3.89
N ILE A 307 -13.51 -20.56 -2.93
CA ILE A 307 -12.13 -20.13 -3.20
C ILE A 307 -11.21 -21.30 -3.54
N LEU A 308 -11.42 -22.47 -2.90
CA LEU A 308 -10.67 -23.68 -3.22
C LEU A 308 -10.93 -24.16 -4.64
N ASN A 309 -12.19 -24.17 -5.08
CA ASN A 309 -12.52 -24.47 -6.48
C ASN A 309 -11.99 -23.39 -7.43
N PHE A 310 -12.16 -22.12 -7.08
CA PHE A 310 -11.71 -20.99 -7.92
C PHE A 310 -10.19 -20.98 -8.12
N ARG A 311 -9.41 -21.39 -7.11
CA ARG A 311 -7.96 -21.57 -7.23
C ARG A 311 -7.61 -22.60 -8.31
N GLU A 312 -8.28 -23.75 -8.34
CA GLU A 312 -8.03 -24.76 -9.38
C GLU A 312 -8.45 -24.24 -10.77
N TYR A 313 -9.53 -23.45 -10.83
CA TYR A 313 -9.94 -22.77 -12.06
C TYR A 313 -8.89 -21.76 -12.54
N LEU A 314 -8.30 -20.95 -11.66
CA LEU A 314 -7.22 -20.02 -12.00
C LEU A 314 -6.03 -20.77 -12.62
N VAL A 315 -5.60 -21.88 -12.00
CA VAL A 315 -4.51 -22.73 -12.52
C VAL A 315 -4.87 -23.31 -13.89
N ALA A 316 -6.11 -23.79 -14.07
CA ALA A 316 -6.58 -24.29 -15.37
C ALA A 316 -6.60 -23.21 -16.48
N ASN A 317 -6.65 -21.92 -16.10
CA ASN A 317 -6.58 -20.78 -17.02
C ASN A 317 -5.17 -20.17 -17.13
N GLY A 318 -4.14 -20.87 -16.65
CA GLY A 318 -2.73 -20.45 -16.77
C GLY A 318 -2.24 -19.49 -15.68
N VAL A 319 -3.08 -19.10 -14.72
CA VAL A 319 -2.69 -18.26 -13.57
C VAL A 319 -2.06 -19.14 -12.49
N GLN A 320 -0.79 -18.89 -12.15
CA GLN A 320 -0.02 -19.71 -11.21
C GLN A 320 -0.36 -19.43 -9.74
N ALA A 321 -1.61 -19.72 -9.34
CA ALA A 321 -2.11 -19.48 -8.00
C ALA A 321 -1.54 -20.47 -6.97
N GLN A 322 -1.19 -19.97 -5.78
CA GLN A 322 -0.69 -20.81 -4.68
C GLN A 322 -1.77 -21.80 -4.20
N ALA A 323 -1.36 -23.01 -3.78
CA ALA A 323 -2.26 -23.94 -3.12
C ALA A 323 -2.59 -23.45 -1.70
N LEU A 324 -3.85 -23.53 -1.28
CA LEU A 324 -4.30 -23.08 0.04
C LEU A 324 -4.30 -24.18 1.11
N VAL A 325 -4.58 -25.42 0.71
CA VAL A 325 -4.82 -26.55 1.61
C VAL A 325 -4.39 -27.87 0.95
N PRO A 326 -4.20 -28.96 1.71
CA PRO A 326 -4.11 -30.29 1.15
C PRO A 326 -5.32 -30.60 0.25
N LYS A 327 -5.09 -31.20 -0.93
CA LYS A 327 -6.17 -31.50 -1.91
C LYS A 327 -7.29 -32.38 -1.34
N TYR A 328 -7.00 -33.14 -0.28
CA TYR A 328 -7.99 -33.86 0.53
C TYR A 328 -9.15 -32.96 1.00
N CYS A 329 -8.85 -31.75 1.47
CA CYS A 329 -9.85 -30.78 1.96
C CYS A 329 -10.81 -30.32 0.86
N VAL A 330 -10.29 -30.19 -0.38
CA VAL A 330 -11.09 -29.82 -1.55
C VAL A 330 -12.09 -30.93 -1.89
N GLN A 331 -11.64 -32.19 -1.82
CA GLN A 331 -12.44 -33.38 -2.14
C GLN A 331 -13.43 -33.75 -1.02
N ARG A 332 -13.16 -33.32 0.21
CA ARG A 332 -13.97 -33.61 1.38
C ARG A 332 -14.31 -32.31 2.11
N PRO A 333 -15.37 -31.61 1.67
CA PRO A 333 -15.77 -30.33 2.24
C PRO A 333 -15.86 -30.36 3.76
N HIS A 334 -15.40 -29.29 4.41
CA HIS A 334 -15.46 -29.07 5.87
C HIS A 334 -14.68 -30.05 6.75
N THR A 335 -13.98 -31.05 6.18
CA THR A 335 -13.17 -32.00 6.98
C THR A 335 -11.89 -31.39 7.53
N CYS A 336 -11.49 -30.23 7.02
CA CYS A 336 -10.32 -29.48 7.47
C CYS A 336 -10.69 -28.21 8.24
N ASP A 337 -11.97 -28.03 8.58
CA ASP A 337 -12.41 -26.91 9.41
C ASP A 337 -11.89 -27.11 10.83
N LEU A 338 -11.40 -26.02 11.45
CA LEU A 338 -10.97 -26.06 12.84
C LEU A 338 -12.15 -26.28 13.80
N TYR A 339 -13.31 -25.70 13.46
CA TYR A 339 -14.55 -25.83 14.22
C TYR A 339 -15.61 -26.52 13.37
N LEU A 340 -16.17 -27.62 13.87
CA LEU A 340 -17.30 -28.31 13.23
C LEU A 340 -18.57 -27.43 13.22
N ASN A 341 -18.68 -26.53 14.20
CA ASN A 341 -19.75 -25.54 14.24
C ASN A 341 -19.57 -24.51 13.12
N GLN A 342 -20.42 -24.60 12.10
CA GLN A 342 -20.38 -23.73 10.91
C GLN A 342 -20.74 -22.26 11.20
N SER A 343 -21.24 -21.96 12.40
CA SER A 343 -21.52 -20.60 12.87
C SER A 343 -20.47 -20.06 13.84
N ALA A 344 -19.25 -20.64 13.84
CA ALA A 344 -18.16 -20.19 14.72
C ALA A 344 -17.64 -18.78 14.38
N ILE A 345 -17.80 -18.35 13.12
CA ILE A 345 -17.39 -17.02 12.64
C ILE A 345 -18.61 -16.09 12.75
N GLN A 346 -18.44 -14.93 13.39
CA GLN A 346 -19.52 -13.96 13.67
C GLN A 346 -19.35 -12.65 12.89
#